data_AF-A0A9D5NU61-F1
#
_entry.id   AF-A0A9D5NU61-F1
#
_cell.length_a   1.000
_cell.length_b   1.000
_cell.length_c   1.000
_cell.angle_alpha   90.00
_cell.angle_beta   90.00
_cell.angle_gamma   90.00
#
_symmetry.space_group_name_H-M   'P 1'
#
loop_
_entity.id
_entity.type
_entity.pdbx_description
1 polymer ?
#
loop_
_entity_poly.entity_id
_entity_poly.type
_entity_poly.pdbx_seq_one_letter_code
_entity_poly.pdbx_strand_id
1 'polypeptide(L)'
;MHKLSMRMMKKLLVLFTILTLSLIAPVTASANQNYVAGVMDFQTGEVTVSCAQGTVTIMGAEGLTVQIISLTGRVVFEETIDSPAKKFVPDIPKGCYIIKVGSIVRKFSFR
;
A
#
# COMPACT_ATOMS: atom_id res chain seq x y z
N MET A 1 18.27 43.40 -47.92
CA MET A 1 18.85 42.09 -47.53
C MET A 1 18.56 41.66 -46.07
N HIS A 2 17.74 42.38 -45.28
CA HIS A 2 17.46 42.05 -43.87
C HIS A 2 16.42 40.92 -43.64
N LYS A 3 15.47 40.73 -44.57
CA LYS A 3 14.38 39.73 -44.41
C LYS A 3 14.82 38.26 -44.62
N LEU A 4 15.88 38.02 -45.40
CA LEU A 4 16.40 36.66 -45.62
C LEU A 4 17.13 36.11 -44.36
N SER A 5 17.93 36.96 -43.70
CA SER A 5 18.65 36.60 -42.46
C SER A 5 17.69 36.21 -41.33
N MET A 6 16.62 36.99 -41.14
CA MET A 6 15.59 36.72 -40.14
C MET A 6 14.81 35.42 -40.43
N ARG A 7 14.65 35.03 -41.71
CA ARG A 7 13.99 33.79 -42.12
C ARG A 7 14.88 32.57 -41.89
N MET A 8 16.20 32.70 -42.01
CA MET A 8 17.17 31.65 -41.65
C MET A 8 17.33 31.48 -40.13
N MET A 9 17.37 32.56 -39.36
CA MET A 9 17.43 32.50 -37.89
C MET A 9 16.18 31.85 -37.29
N LYS A 10 14.98 32.11 -37.83
CA LYS A 10 13.74 31.43 -37.41
C LYS A 10 13.76 29.93 -37.70
N LYS A 11 14.29 29.52 -38.85
CA LYS A 11 14.45 28.10 -39.20
C LYS A 11 15.44 27.41 -38.28
N LEU A 12 16.55 28.08 -37.94
CA LEU A 12 17.53 27.56 -37.00
C LEU A 12 16.94 27.41 -35.59
N LEU A 13 16.16 28.39 -35.13
CA LEU A 13 15.48 28.33 -33.84
C LEU A 13 14.46 27.18 -33.80
N VAL A 14 13.66 27.02 -34.85
CA VAL A 14 12.71 25.90 -34.97
C VAL A 14 13.44 24.55 -34.99
N LEU A 15 14.55 24.44 -35.74
CA LEU A 15 15.36 23.23 -35.79
C LEU A 15 15.92 22.88 -34.40
N PHE A 16 16.39 23.89 -33.66
CA PHE A 16 16.92 23.72 -32.32
C PHE A 16 15.83 23.28 -31.33
N THR A 17 14.63 23.87 -31.40
CA THR A 17 13.51 23.46 -30.54
C THR A 17 13.07 22.01 -30.78
N ILE A 18 13.04 21.56 -32.04
CA ILE A 18 12.68 20.18 -32.40
C ILE A 18 13.76 19.21 -31.88
N LEU A 19 15.04 19.58 -31.99
CA LEU A 19 16.14 18.77 -31.48
C LEU A 19 16.10 18.62 -29.95
N THR A 20 15.75 19.69 -29.20
CA THR A 20 15.64 19.60 -27.74
C THR A 20 14.46 18.75 -27.27
N LEU A 21 13.38 18.66 -28.07
CA LEU A 21 12.18 17.89 -27.71
C LEU A 21 12.43 16.37 -27.77
N SER A 22 13.37 15.90 -28.59
CA SER A 22 13.68 14.46 -28.69
C SER A 22 14.54 13.92 -27.55
N LEU A 23 15.08 14.77 -26.67
CA LEU A 23 15.89 14.35 -25.52
C LEU A 23 15.07 14.19 -24.21
N ILE A 24 13.75 14.39 -24.26
CA ILE A 24 12.90 14.21 -23.08
C ILE A 24 12.62 12.71 -22.90
N ALA A 25 13.45 12.04 -22.10
CA ALA A 25 13.13 10.69 -21.63
C ALA A 25 11.93 10.74 -20.66
N PRO A 26 10.99 9.79 -20.75
CA PRO A 26 9.88 9.73 -19.81
C PRO A 26 10.42 9.48 -18.39
N VAL A 27 10.02 10.31 -17.44
CA VAL A 27 10.26 10.04 -16.02
C VAL A 27 9.37 8.86 -15.63
N THR A 28 9.99 7.71 -15.42
CA THR A 28 9.28 6.54 -14.90
C THR A 28 9.10 6.71 -13.39
N ALA A 29 7.89 7.07 -12.99
CA ALA A 29 7.49 6.97 -11.59
C ALA A 29 7.23 5.49 -11.27
N SER A 30 8.20 4.83 -10.64
CA SER A 30 7.98 3.52 -10.04
C SER A 30 7.33 3.72 -8.67
N ALA A 31 6.07 3.31 -8.53
CA ALA A 31 5.49 3.10 -7.22
C ALA A 31 6.05 1.78 -6.69
N ASN A 32 6.98 1.84 -5.72
CA ASN A 32 7.43 0.65 -5.03
C ASN A 32 6.26 0.10 -4.20
N GLN A 33 5.57 -0.90 -4.75
CA GLN A 33 4.48 -1.60 -4.06
C GLN A 33 4.99 -2.64 -3.05
N ASN A 34 6.25 -2.57 -2.62
CA ASN A 34 6.67 -3.14 -1.34
C ASN A 34 6.04 -2.34 -0.19
N TYR A 35 4.71 -2.33 -0.16
CA TYR A 35 3.97 -2.29 1.08
C TYR A 35 4.28 -3.60 1.80
N VAL A 36 5.37 -3.60 2.56
CA VAL A 36 5.52 -4.53 3.66
C VAL A 36 4.43 -4.14 4.65
N ALA A 37 3.32 -4.87 4.58
CA ALA A 37 2.29 -4.81 5.61
C ALA A 37 2.95 -5.27 6.92
N GLY A 38 3.42 -4.31 7.71
CA GLY A 38 3.98 -4.56 9.03
C GLY A 38 5.50 -4.57 9.08
N VAL A 39 6.07 -3.42 9.41
CA VAL A 39 6.80 -3.24 10.68
C VAL A 39 6.49 -1.82 11.15
N MET A 40 5.32 -1.61 11.74
CA MET A 40 5.17 -0.47 12.65
C MET A 40 5.53 -1.02 14.03
N ASP A 41 6.75 -0.75 14.46
CA ASP A 41 7.16 -0.88 15.84
C ASP A 41 6.30 0.09 16.65
N PHE A 42 5.31 -0.45 17.37
CA PHE A 42 4.44 0.32 18.24
C PHE A 42 4.44 -0.30 19.62
N GLN A 43 5.19 0.40 20.48
CA GLN A 43 4.94 0.64 21.90
C GLN A 43 4.77 -0.59 22.79
N THR A 44 5.76 -0.73 23.67
CA THR A 44 5.82 -1.64 24.83
C THR A 44 4.45 -1.86 25.48
N GLY A 45 3.85 -3.04 25.26
CA GLY A 45 2.64 -3.51 25.94
C GLY A 45 1.32 -3.41 25.16
N GLU A 46 1.29 -2.86 23.94
CA GLU A 46 0.07 -2.81 23.12
C GLU A 46 -0.18 -4.09 22.30
N VAL A 47 -1.46 -4.44 22.14
CA VAL A 47 -1.90 -5.51 21.21
C VAL A 47 -1.30 -5.26 19.83
N THR A 48 -0.53 -6.21 19.33
CA THR A 48 0.12 -6.12 18.02
C THR A 48 -0.59 -7.03 17.03
N VAL A 49 -0.96 -6.47 15.88
CA VAL A 49 -1.61 -7.20 14.78
C VAL A 49 -0.77 -7.04 13.52
N SER A 50 -0.30 -8.14 12.96
CA SER A 50 0.42 -8.19 11.69
C SER A 50 -0.19 -9.23 10.75
N CYS A 51 -0.03 -9.01 9.44
CA CYS A 51 -0.53 -9.91 8.41
C CYS A 51 0.55 -10.10 7.36
N ALA A 52 1.07 -11.31 7.26
CA ALA A 52 2.12 -11.68 6.31
C ALA A 52 1.66 -12.90 5.50
N GLN A 53 1.66 -12.77 4.17
CA GLN A 53 1.34 -13.88 3.25
C GLN A 53 0.01 -14.59 3.56
N GLY A 54 -1.01 -13.83 3.97
CA GLY A 54 -2.32 -14.37 4.36
C GLY A 54 -2.37 -15.02 5.74
N THR A 55 -1.28 -15.03 6.49
CA THR A 55 -1.26 -15.41 7.91
C THR A 55 -1.40 -14.17 8.77
N VAL A 56 -2.41 -14.17 9.64
CA VAL A 56 -2.59 -13.15 10.67
C VAL A 56 -1.83 -13.59 11.92
N THR A 57 -0.99 -12.71 12.45
CA THR A 57 -0.29 -12.90 13.73
C THR A 57 -0.76 -11.83 14.70
N ILE A 58 -1.26 -12.25 15.86
CA ILE A 58 -1.72 -11.37 16.94
C ILE A 58 -0.89 -11.67 18.17
N MET A 59 -0.38 -10.63 18.83
CA MET A 59 0.40 -10.72 20.07
C MET A 59 -0.18 -9.79 21.13
N GLY A 60 -0.11 -10.21 22.40
CA GLY A 60 -0.56 -9.42 23.55
C GLY A 60 -2.07 -9.25 23.67
N ALA A 61 -2.86 -10.12 23.03
CA ALA A 61 -4.32 -10.03 22.94
C ALA A 61 -5.07 -11.19 23.61
N GLU A 62 -4.42 -11.95 24.50
CA GLU A 62 -5.03 -13.07 25.20
C GLU A 62 -6.33 -12.64 25.92
N GLY A 63 -7.39 -13.43 25.76
CA GLY A 63 -8.72 -13.14 26.28
C GLY A 63 -9.56 -12.16 25.44
N LEU A 64 -8.98 -11.53 24.41
CA LEU A 64 -9.74 -10.68 23.48
C LEU A 64 -10.28 -11.47 22.30
N THR A 65 -11.39 -10.99 21.74
CA THR A 65 -11.95 -11.52 20.49
C THR A 65 -11.39 -10.78 19.29
N VAL A 66 -10.90 -11.53 18.30
CA VAL A 66 -10.59 -11.03 16.97
C VAL A 66 -11.80 -11.18 16.07
N GLN A 67 -12.14 -10.12 15.34
CA GLN A 67 -13.15 -10.14 14.28
C GLN A 67 -12.54 -9.66 12.96
N ILE A 68 -12.83 -10.37 11.87
CA ILE A 68 -12.58 -9.89 10.50
C ILE A 68 -13.91 -9.52 9.89
N ILE A 69 -13.98 -8.30 9.37
CA ILE A 69 -15.19 -7.65 8.91
C ILE A 69 -15.00 -7.25 7.45
N SER A 70 -15.96 -7.57 6.58
CA SER A 70 -15.98 -7.11 5.19
C SER A 70 -16.10 -5.59 5.10
N LEU A 71 -15.77 -5.01 3.96
CA LEU A 71 -16.00 -3.58 3.70
C LEU A 71 -17.49 -3.17 3.79
N THR A 72 -18.41 -4.13 3.67
CA THR A 72 -19.86 -3.94 3.84
C THR A 72 -20.32 -4.04 5.30
N GLY A 73 -19.42 -4.31 6.24
CA GLY A 73 -19.73 -4.39 7.67
C GLY A 73 -20.14 -5.78 8.17
N ARG A 74 -20.06 -6.83 7.34
CA ARG A 74 -20.38 -8.21 7.74
C ARG A 74 -19.19 -8.86 8.43
N VAL A 75 -19.37 -9.45 9.61
CA VAL A 75 -18.36 -10.30 10.26
C VAL A 75 -18.23 -11.60 9.45
N VAL A 76 -17.03 -11.88 8.98
CA VAL A 76 -16.69 -13.07 8.16
C VAL A 76 -15.80 -14.06 8.90
N PHE A 77 -15.19 -13.65 10.00
CA PHE A 77 -14.40 -14.50 10.89
C PHE A 77 -14.46 -13.93 12.30
N GLU A 78 -14.59 -14.78 13.30
CA GLU A 78 -14.57 -14.40 14.71
C GLU A 78 -13.96 -15.52 15.55
N GLU A 79 -13.00 -15.18 16.40
CA GLU A 79 -12.35 -16.14 17.28
C GLU A 79 -11.83 -15.44 18.54
N THR A 80 -11.86 -16.13 19.69
CA THR A 80 -11.20 -15.66 20.91
C THR A 80 -9.73 -16.08 20.91
N ILE A 81 -8.85 -15.15 21.25
CA ILE A 81 -7.42 -15.41 21.42
C ILE A 81 -7.22 -16.07 22.79
N ASP A 82 -6.76 -17.32 22.77
CA ASP A 82 -6.53 -18.17 23.95
C ASP A 82 -5.06 -18.25 24.36
N SER A 83 -4.18 -17.53 23.67
CA SER A 83 -2.75 -17.50 23.94
C SER A 83 -2.15 -16.09 23.83
N PRO A 84 -1.00 -15.82 24.47
CA PRO A 84 -0.31 -14.53 24.34
C PRO A 84 0.09 -14.18 22.90
N ALA A 85 0.27 -15.19 22.05
CA ALA A 85 0.59 -15.03 20.64
C ALA A 85 -0.13 -16.10 19.82
N LYS A 86 -0.97 -15.67 18.88
CA LYS A 86 -1.78 -16.55 18.03
C LYS A 86 -1.53 -16.26 16.56
N LYS A 87 -1.45 -17.33 15.78
CA LYS A 87 -1.30 -17.28 14.33
C LYS A 87 -2.39 -18.13 13.68
N PHE A 88 -3.05 -17.58 12.68
CA PHE A 88 -4.07 -18.30 11.94
C PHE A 88 -4.18 -17.77 10.50
N VAL A 89 -4.70 -18.62 9.62
CA VAL A 89 -5.05 -18.29 8.25
C VAL A 89 -6.57 -18.41 8.16
N PRO A 90 -7.31 -17.28 8.08
CA PRO A 90 -8.75 -17.33 7.96
C PRO A 90 -9.15 -17.83 6.57
N ASP A 91 -10.12 -18.75 6.52
CA ASP A 91 -10.67 -19.26 5.27
C ASP A 91 -11.69 -18.27 4.68
N ILE A 92 -11.18 -17.18 4.13
CA ILE A 92 -11.99 -16.13 3.49
C ILE A 92 -11.43 -15.75 2.11
N PRO A 93 -12.28 -15.28 1.17
CA PRO A 93 -11.81 -14.87 -0.16
C PRO A 93 -10.78 -13.74 -0.09
N LYS A 94 -9.88 -13.70 -1.06
CA LYS A 94 -8.93 -12.59 -1.24
C LYS A 94 -9.68 -11.26 -1.39
N GLY A 95 -9.14 -10.20 -0.80
CA GLY A 95 -9.80 -8.90 -0.76
C GLY A 95 -9.36 -8.02 0.40
N CYS A 96 -10.05 -6.90 0.55
CA CYS A 96 -9.84 -5.93 1.63
C CYS A 96 -10.85 -6.16 2.75
N TYR A 97 -10.35 -6.10 3.98
CA TYR A 97 -11.13 -6.33 5.19
C TYR A 97 -10.70 -5.38 6.30
N ILE A 98 -11.49 -5.34 7.36
CA ILE A 98 -11.19 -4.67 8.61
C ILE A 98 -10.94 -5.75 9.65
N ILE A 99 -9.81 -5.71 10.33
CA ILE A 99 -9.54 -6.55 11.50
C ILE A 99 -9.74 -5.72 12.76
N LYS A 100 -10.49 -6.26 13.71
CA LYS A 100 -10.76 -5.66 15.02
C LYS A 100 -10.30 -6.60 16.12
N VAL A 101 -9.51 -6.09 17.06
CA VAL A 101 -9.04 -6.82 18.25
C VAL A 101 -9.12 -5.85 19.43
N GLY A 102 -10.08 -6.07 20.33
CA GLY A 102 -10.37 -5.11 21.40
C GLY A 102 -10.71 -3.71 20.84
N SER A 103 -9.93 -2.70 21.22
CA SER A 103 -10.04 -1.31 20.73
C SER A 103 -9.29 -1.05 19.40
N ILE A 104 -8.44 -1.99 18.96
CA ILE A 104 -7.64 -1.82 17.76
C ILE A 104 -8.46 -2.20 16.54
N VAL A 105 -8.50 -1.30 15.56
CA VAL A 105 -9.19 -1.50 14.27
C VAL A 105 -8.25 -1.11 13.15
N ARG A 106 -8.00 -2.01 12.19
CA ARG A 106 -7.12 -1.74 11.03
C ARG A 106 -7.69 -2.30 9.73
N LYS A 107 -7.47 -1.58 8.63
CA LYS A 107 -7.67 -2.11 7.27
C LYS A 107 -6.52 -3.03 6.91
N PHE A 108 -6.83 -4.15 6.27
CA PHE A 108 -5.82 -5.06 5.73
C PHE A 108 -6.30 -5.74 4.44
N SER A 109 -5.37 -6.36 3.70
CA SER A 109 -5.65 -6.96 2.40
C SER A 109 -5.04 -8.35 2.31
N PHE A 110 -5.88 -9.34 2.02
CA PHE A 110 -5.46 -10.68 1.60
C PHE A 110 -5.18 -10.66 0.10
N ARG A 111 -3.93 -10.97 -0.29
CA ARG A 111 -3.46 -11.03 -1.67
C ARG A 111 -3.32 -12.46 -2.17
#